data_AF-A0A2D1ABN8-F1
#
_entry.id   AF-A0A2D1ABN8-F1
#
_cell.length_a   1.000
_cell.length_b   1.000
_cell.length_c   1.000
_cell.angle_alpha   90.00
_cell.angle_beta   90.00
_cell.angle_gamma   90.00
#
_symmetry.space_group_name_H-M   'P 1'
#
loop_
_entity.id
_entity.type
_entity.pdbx_description
1 polymer ?
#
loop_
_entity_poly.entity_id
_entity_poly.type
_entity_poly.pdbx_seq_one_letter_code
_entity_poly.pdbx_strand_id
1 'polypeptide(L)' 'MWRAARKTLGPVEAWDSIVTDPVKTRSYKSIRGLGGFIRTNWEEVEEIIAAANVHTAK' A
#
# COMPACT_ATOMS: atom_id res chain seq x y z
N MET A 1 -7.49 3.11 0.07
CA MET A 1 -6.99 1.93 -0.66
C MET A 1 -6.43 0.89 0.31
N TRP A 2 -5.29 1.12 0.96
CA TRP A 2 -4.68 0.21 1.95
C TRP A 2 -5.66 -0.24 3.06
N ARG A 3 -6.19 0.71 3.84
CA ARG A 3 -7.15 0.43 4.93
C ARG A 3 -8.38 -0.37 4.49
N ALA A 4 -8.79 -0.24 3.22
CA ALA A 4 -9.93 -0.99 2.71
C ALA A 4 -9.55 -2.45 2.44
N ALA A 5 -8.38 -2.69 1.83
CA ALA A 5 -7.86 -4.04 1.60
C ALA A 5 -7.58 -4.78 2.93
N ARG A 6 -7.02 -4.08 3.91
CA ARG A 6 -6.72 -4.66 5.24
C ARG A 6 -7.95 -5.07 6.06
N LYS A 7 -9.17 -4.69 5.66
CA LYS A 7 -10.40 -5.19 6.30
C LYS A 7 -10.67 -6.65 6.01
N THR A 8 -10.20 -7.17 4.87
CA THR A 8 -10.52 -8.52 4.40
C THR A 8 -9.30 -9.38 4.11
N LEU A 9 -8.13 -8.77 3.90
CA LEU A 9 -6.89 -9.45 3.50
C LEU A 9 -5.80 -9.33 4.55
N GLY A 10 -4.90 -10.31 4.59
CA GLY A 10 -3.65 -10.21 5.34
C GLY A 10 -2.74 -9.09 4.77
N PRO A 11 -1.72 -8.61 5.52
CA PRO A 11 -0.90 -7.47 5.10
C PRO A 11 -0.23 -7.63 3.73
N VAL A 12 0.38 -8.79 3.49
CA VAL A 12 1.09 -9.09 2.23
C VAL A 12 0.11 -9.23 1.06
N GLU A 13 -1.04 -9.87 1.28
CA GLU A 13 -2.11 -10.01 0.27
C GLU A 13 -2.77 -8.66 -0.03
N ALA A 14 -2.93 -7.80 0.98
CA ALA A 14 -3.44 -6.46 0.81
C ALA A 14 -2.51 -5.64 -0.08
N TRP A 15 -1.19 -5.72 0.14
CA TRP A 15 -0.21 -5.07 -0.71
C TRP A 15 -0.22 -5.63 -2.14
N ASP A 16 -0.24 -6.96 -2.28
CA ASP A 16 -0.33 -7.65 -3.57
C ASP A 16 -1.54 -7.18 -4.39
N SER A 17 -2.73 -7.10 -3.76
CA SER A 17 -3.98 -6.66 -4.39
C SER A 17 -3.96 -5.20 -4.89
N ILE A 18 -3.00 -4.41 -4.41
CA ILE A 18 -2.81 -2.99 -4.77
C ILE A 18 -1.77 -2.86 -5.88
N VAL A 19 -0.62 -3.53 -5.73
CA VAL A 19 0.53 -3.35 -6.63
C VAL A 19 0.37 -4.12 -7.95
N THR A 20 -0.39 -5.22 -7.96
CA THR A 20 -0.67 -6.00 -9.19
C THR A 20 -1.78 -5.40 -10.03
N ASP A 21 -2.65 -4.58 -9.43
CA ASP A 21 -3.71 -3.88 -10.15
C ASP A 21 -3.14 -2.60 -10.81
N PRO A 22 -3.09 -2.52 -12.16
CA PRO A 22 -2.50 -1.40 -12.86
C PRO A 22 -3.29 -0.09 -12.65
N VAL A 23 -4.60 -0.17 -12.40
CA VAL A 23 -5.46 1.00 -12.16
C VAL A 23 -5.14 1.59 -10.79
N LYS A 24 -5.12 0.75 -9.74
CA LYS A 24 -4.73 1.17 -8.38
C LYS A 24 -3.30 1.69 -8.34
N THR A 25 -2.40 1.00 -9.03
CA THR A 25 -0.99 1.39 -9.10
C THR A 25 -0.80 2.74 -9.76
N ARG A 26 -1.50 3.00 -10.88
CA ARG A 26 -1.46 4.30 -11.55
C ARG A 26 -1.99 5.42 -10.65
N SER A 27 -3.03 5.16 -9.85
CA SER A 27 -3.69 6.21 -9.08
C SER A 27 -2.79 6.86 -8.03
N TYR A 28 -1.89 6.11 -7.37
CA TYR A 28 -0.96 6.69 -6.40
C TYR A 28 0.42 7.02 -7.01
N LYS A 29 0.87 6.31 -8.05
CA LYS A 29 2.18 6.60 -8.69
C LYS A 29 2.15 7.91 -9.49
N SER A 30 1.03 8.23 -10.15
CA SER A 30 0.90 9.45 -10.98
C SER A 30 0.90 10.75 -10.18
N ILE A 31 0.57 10.70 -8.89
CA ILE A 31 0.50 11.89 -8.02
C ILE A 31 1.77 12.12 -7.19
N ARG A 32 2.83 11.34 -7.41
CA ARG A 32 4.12 11.52 -6.72
C ARG A 32 4.71 12.89 -7.06
N GLY A 33 5.06 13.67 -6.04
CA GLY A 33 5.58 15.03 -6.19
C GLY A 33 4.51 16.12 -6.32
N LEU A 34 3.21 15.77 -6.24
CA LEU A 34 2.10 16.73 -6.31
C LEU A 34 1.53 17.11 -4.94
N GLY A 35 2.20 16.74 -3.84
CA GLY A 35 1.71 16.97 -2.47
C GLY A 35 0.63 15.95 -2.03
N GLY A 36 -0.30 16.38 -1.17
CA GLY A 36 -1.41 15.54 -0.70
C GLY A 36 -1.07 14.54 0.42
N PHE A 37 0.02 14.79 1.17
CA PHE A 37 0.36 13.96 2.33
C PHE A 37 -0.69 14.08 3.44
N ILE A 38 -1.04 12.94 4.02
CA ILE A 38 -1.96 12.84 5.16
C ILE A 38 -1.18 12.23 6.32
N ARG A 39 -1.41 12.74 7.54
CA ARG A 39 -0.80 12.18 8.75
C ARG A 39 -1.28 10.74 8.97
N THR A 40 -0.35 9.89 9.39
CA THR A 40 -0.57 8.48 9.74
C THR A 40 0.17 8.17 11.05
N ASN A 41 0.03 6.95 11.57
CA ASN A 41 0.72 6.46 12.77
C ASN A 41 1.84 5.48 12.36
N TRP A 42 2.69 5.14 13.33
CA TRP A 42 3.85 4.28 13.10
C TRP A 42 3.42 2.85 12.74
N GLU A 43 2.41 2.33 13.43
CA GLU A 43 1.95 0.96 13.25
C GLU A 43 1.43 0.72 11.81
N GLU A 44 0.70 1.67 11.24
CA GLU A 44 0.18 1.57 9.88
C GLU A 44 1.31 1.62 8.84
N VAL A 45 2.28 2.53 8.98
CA VAL A 45 3.36 2.66 7.99
C VAL A 45 4.35 1.51 8.06
N GLU A 46 4.68 1.03 9.24
CA GLU A 46 5.56 -0.13 9.43
C GLU A 46 4.94 -1.38 8.82
N GLU A 47 3.64 -1.62 9.03
CA GLU A 47 2.92 -2.75 8.43
C GLU A 47 2.95 -2.68 6.89
N ILE A 48 2.71 -1.49 6.30
CA ILE A 48 2.78 -1.29 4.84
C ILE A 48 4.19 -1.58 4.30
N ILE A 49 5.23 -1.02 4.92
CA ILE A 49 6.62 -1.16 4.47
C ILE A 49 7.06 -2.62 4.58
N ALA A 50 6.78 -3.28 5.69
CA ALA A 50 7.11 -4.69 5.89
C ALA A 50 6.39 -5.58 4.88
N ALA A 51 5.09 -5.37 4.65
CA ALA A 51 4.32 -6.12 3.66
C ALA A 51 4.87 -5.95 2.25
N ALA A 52 5.27 -4.72 1.87
CA ALA A 52 5.87 -4.43 0.58
C ALA A 52 7.23 -5.13 0.38
N ASN A 53 8.07 -5.11 1.42
CA ASN A 53 9.37 -5.80 1.39
C ASN A 53 9.20 -7.32 1.28
N VAL A 54 8.33 -7.91 2.10
CA VAL A 54 8.06 -9.37 2.06
C VAL A 54 7.48 -9.77 0.71
N HIS A 55 6.54 -9.02 0.15
CA HIS A 55 5.99 -9.29 -1.18
C HIS A 55 7.07 -9.26 -2.27
N THR A 56 7.98 -8.28 -2.21
CA THR A 56 9.03 -8.10 -3.22
C THR A 56 10.16 -9.13 -3.09
N ALA A 57 10.42 -9.61 -1.87
CA ALA A 57 11.49 -10.57 -1.60
C ALA A 57 11.10 -12.04 -1.88
N LYS A 58 9.80 -12.34 -2.02
CA LYS A 58 9.29 -13.66 -2.43
C LYS A 58 9.51 -13.89 -3.91
#